data_AF-A0A432U7I2-F1
#
_entry.id   AF-A0A432U7I2-F1
#
_cell.length_a   1.000
_cell.length_b   1.000
_cell.length_c   1.000
_cell.angle_alpha   90.00
_cell.angle_beta   90.00
_cell.angle_gamma   90.00
#
_symmetry.space_group_name_H-M   'P 1'
#
loop_
_entity.id
_entity.type
_entity.pdbx_description
1 polymer ?
#
loop_
_entity_poly.entity_id
_entity_poly.type
_entity_poly.pdbx_seq_one_letter_code
_entity_poly.pdbx_strand_id
1 'polypeptide(L)' 'MYSKGQPYVIDVAAGETKYICQCGKTSTPPYCDGSHQGSDYEP' A
#
# COMPACT_ATOMS: atom_id res chain seq x y z
N MET A 1 2.45 -4.00 7.46
CA MET A 1 2.40 -2.55 7.18
C MET A 1 2.74 -1.69 8.41
N TYR A 2 1.97 -1.74 9.50
CA TYR A 2 2.12 -0.77 10.62
C TYR A 2 3.26 -1.05 11.61
N SER A 3 3.88 -2.24 11.55
CA SER A 3 4.96 -2.65 12.46
C SER A 3 6.29 -1.91 12.27
N LYS A 4 6.47 -1.18 11.15
CA LYS A 4 7.72 -0.44 10.87
C LYS A 4 7.91 0.75 11.82
N GLY A 5 6.83 1.33 12.37
CA GLY A 5 6.89 2.48 13.29
C GLY A 5 7.47 3.77 12.69
N GLN A 6 7.69 3.80 11.37
CA GLN A 6 8.28 4.91 10.63
C GLN A 6 7.62 5.03 9.25
N PRO A 7 7.58 6.24 8.65
CA PRO A 7 7.03 6.44 7.31
C PRO A 7 7.71 5.58 6.23
N TYR A 8 6.97 5.32 5.16
CA TYR A 8 7.53 4.85 3.91
C TYR A 8 7.80 6.06 3.02
N VAL A 9 9.06 6.24 2.62
CA VAL A 9 9.46 7.23 1.62
C VAL A 9 9.42 6.52 0.27
N ILE A 10 8.72 7.13 -0.69
CA ILE A 10 8.47 6.53 -2.01
C ILE A 10 8.79 7.59 -3.05
N ASP A 11 9.70 7.30 -3.96
CA ASP A 11 9.95 8.14 -5.12
C ASP A 11 8.88 7.84 -6.18
N VAL A 12 8.28 8.90 -6.72
CA VAL A 12 7.23 8.80 -7.75
C VAL A 12 7.57 9.76 -8.87
N ALA A 13 7.62 9.26 -10.09
CA ALA A 13 7.84 10.10 -11.27
C ALA A 13 6.55 10.85 -11.67
N ALA A 14 6.69 11.97 -12.37
CA ALA A 14 5.54 12.69 -12.89
C ALA A 14 4.74 11.80 -13.85
N GLY A 15 3.44 11.63 -13.57
CA GLY A 15 2.54 10.77 -14.34
C GLY A 15 2.57 9.29 -13.96
N GLU A 16 3.37 8.90 -12.95
CA GLU A 16 3.38 7.52 -12.44
C GLU A 16 2.27 7.28 -11.42
N THR A 17 1.50 6.21 -11.64
CA THR A 17 0.50 5.76 -10.67
C THR A 17 1.09 4.67 -9.78
N LYS A 18 0.99 4.86 -8.46
CA LYS A 18 1.30 3.84 -7.45
C LYS A 18 0.05 3.52 -6.64
N TYR A 19 -0.18 2.23 -6.38
CA TYR A 19 -1.28 1.77 -5.52
C TYR A 19 -0.75 1.51 -4.12
N ILE A 20 -1.31 2.21 -3.12
CA ILE A 20 -0.88 2.13 -1.72
C ILE A 20 -1.88 1.30 -0.94
N CYS A 21 -1.39 0.40 -0.10
CA CYS A 21 -2.25 -0.43 0.72
C CYS A 21 -2.96 0.41 1.79
N GLN A 22 -4.29 0.30 1.84
CA GLN A 22 -5.10 0.90 2.91
C GLN A 22 -5.70 -0.16 3.86
N CYS A 23 -5.85 -1.41 3.42
CA CYS A 23 -6.45 -2.49 4.22
C CYS A 23 -5.52 -3.06 5.30
N GLY A 24 -4.21 -2.73 5.26
CA GLY A 24 -3.21 -3.22 6.21
C GLY A 24 -2.78 -4.69 6.05
N LYS A 25 -3.37 -5.44 5.12
CA LYS A 25 -3.12 -6.89 4.91
C LYS A 25 -1.98 -7.21 3.94
N THR A 26 -1.36 -6.22 3.31
CA THR A 26 -0.30 -6.44 2.33
C THR A 26 0.95 -7.11 2.91
N SER A 27 1.54 -8.00 2.12
CA SER A 27 2.87 -8.58 2.34
C SER A 27 4.00 -7.75 1.70
N THR A 28 3.67 -6.75 0.88
CA THR A 28 4.63 -5.87 0.17
C THR A 28 4.46 -4.38 0.51
N PRO A 29 4.50 -3.99 1.81
CA PRO A 29 4.28 -2.61 2.20
C PRO A 29 5.34 -1.65 1.61
N PRO A 30 4.95 -0.44 1.16
CA PRO A 30 3.65 0.21 1.36
C PRO A 30 2.59 -0.10 0.28
N TYR A 31 2.91 -0.94 -0.69
CA TYR A 31 2.09 -1.09 -1.91
C TYR A 31 0.90 -2.01 -1.71
N CYS A 32 -0.12 -1.85 -2.55
CA CYS A 32 -1.22 -2.81 -2.66
C CYS A 32 -0.77 -4.05 -3.46
N ASP A 33 -1.05 -5.24 -2.93
CA ASP A 33 -0.79 -6.54 -3.58
C ASP A 33 -2.07 -7.35 -3.86
N GLY A 34 -3.25 -6.74 -3.71
CA GLY A 34 -4.54 -7.40 -3.87
C GLY A 34 -5.07 -8.10 -2.62
N SER A 35 -4.33 -8.11 -1.50
CA SER A 35 -4.80 -8.72 -0.23
C SER A 35 -6.04 -8.05 0.39
N HIS A 36 -6.53 -6.96 -0.19
CA HIS A 36 -7.80 -6.32 0.21
C HIS A 36 -9.05 -7.03 -0.35
N GLN A 37 -8.91 -7.95 -1.31
CA GLN A 37 -10.05 -8.67 -1.89
C GLN A 37 -10.91 -9.33 -0.82
N GLY A 38 -12.23 -9.14 -0.91
CA GLY A 38 -13.19 -9.63 0.09
C GLY A 38 -13.24 -8.79 1.37
N SER A 39 -12.71 -7.56 1.36
CA SER A 39 -12.92 -6.55 2.41
C SER A 39 -13.52 -5.28 1.82
N ASP A 40 -13.94 -4.35 2.67
CA ASP A 40 -14.55 -3.07 2.28
C ASP A 40 -13.52 -2.02 1.79
N TYR A 41 -12.29 -2.43 1.49
CA TYR A 41 -11.19 -1.53 1.10
C TYR A 41 -10.85 -1.68 -0.39
N GLU A 42 -10.76 -0.57 -1.09
CA GLU A 42 -10.30 -0.48 -2.49
C GLU A 42 -8.99 0.37 -2.57
N PRO A 43 -8.02 -0.01 -3.42
CA PRO A 43 -6.73 0.67 -3.53
C PRO A 43 -6.75 1.93 -4.41
#